data_AF-S2W0B0-F1
#
_entry.id   AF-S2W0B0-F1
#
_cell.length_a   1.000
_cell.length_b   1.000
_cell.length_c   1.000
_cell.angle_alpha   90.00
_cell.angle_beta   90.00
_cell.angle_gamma   90.00
#
_symmetry.space_group_name_H-M   'P 1'
#
loop_
_entity.id
_entity.type
_entity.pdbx_description
1 polymer ?
#
loop_
_entity_poly.entity_id
_entity_poly.type
_entity_poly.pdbx_seq_one_letter_code
_entity_poly.pdbx_strand_id
1 'polypeptide(L)'
;MNSFNENDHPRGSDGKFKNKPGSGVAPEADFGLEDEPVLTVTPDGDKEWRVNGKLHRTDGPAIEQDDGTKLWYQHGKCHRDDGPAVEWADGDKYWYINGERHRDDGPAVEQANGTKLWYQHGRCHRDDGPAIERASGTKEWWLNGELHRTDGPAVERADGYKEWWVNGKLHRVEDPAHL
;
A
#
# COMPACT_ATOMS: atom_id res chain seq x y z
N MET A 1 14.44 -15.64 64.93
CA MET A 1 15.89 -15.92 64.86
C MET A 1 16.44 -14.87 63.90
N ASN A 2 16.84 -13.69 64.39
CA ASN A 2 18.19 -13.35 64.89
C ASN A 2 19.21 -13.49 63.75
N SER A 3 20.00 -12.51 63.30
CA SER A 3 20.38 -11.19 63.82
C SER A 3 21.14 -10.40 62.72
N PHE A 4 21.29 -9.10 62.95
CA PHE A 4 22.20 -8.11 62.32
C PHE A 4 23.69 -8.53 62.26
N ASN A 5 24.43 -7.98 61.28
CA ASN A 5 25.64 -7.13 61.45
C ASN A 5 26.02 -6.55 60.06
N GLU A 6 26.20 -5.25 59.78
CA GLU A 6 27.03 -4.18 60.37
C GLU A 6 28.55 -4.45 60.29
N ASN A 7 29.11 -4.15 59.11
CA ASN A 7 30.50 -3.79 58.75
C ASN A 7 30.38 -3.29 57.29
N ASP A 8 30.66 -2.08 56.83
CA ASP A 8 31.55 -1.01 57.26
C ASP A 8 30.98 0.32 56.71
N HIS A 9 30.67 1.28 57.58
CA HIS A 9 30.62 2.68 57.20
C HIS A 9 31.97 3.32 57.55
N PRO A 10 32.46 4.26 56.72
CA PRO A 10 32.66 5.57 57.32
C PRO A 10 32.10 6.69 56.43
N ARG A 11 31.14 7.44 56.99
CA ARG A 11 30.91 8.83 56.61
C ARG A 11 32.14 9.65 57.02
N GLY A 12 32.63 10.49 56.11
CA GLY A 12 33.82 11.32 56.34
C GLY A 12 33.59 12.46 57.33
N SER A 13 34.57 12.69 58.20
CA SER A 13 35.00 14.03 58.61
C SER A 13 35.99 14.51 57.53
N ASP A 14 35.95 15.73 57.00
CA ASP A 14 37.05 16.73 57.18
C ASP A 14 36.85 17.96 56.24
N GLY A 15 35.66 18.55 56.17
CA GLY A 15 35.31 19.63 55.21
C GLY A 15 36.41 20.51 54.58
N LYS A 16 36.60 20.43 53.24
CA LYS A 16 36.65 21.56 52.26
C LYS A 16 36.89 21.10 50.80
N PHE A 17 36.49 21.99 49.87
CA PHE A 17 36.16 21.80 48.44
C PHE A 17 37.32 21.54 47.45
N LYS A 18 36.99 20.87 46.33
CA LYS A 18 37.52 21.17 44.98
C LYS A 18 36.42 21.00 43.92
N ASN A 19 36.19 22.04 43.11
CA ASN A 19 35.35 21.98 41.91
C ASN A 19 36.03 21.13 40.81
N LYS A 20 35.25 20.34 40.08
CA LYS A 20 35.62 19.82 38.76
C LYS A 20 34.41 19.97 37.82
N PRO A 21 34.55 20.63 36.66
CA PRO A 21 33.54 20.63 35.61
C PRO A 21 33.72 19.39 34.73
N GLY A 22 32.63 18.84 34.22
CA GLY A 22 32.63 17.70 33.29
C GLY A 22 31.58 16.68 33.71
N SER A 23 30.37 16.78 33.17
CA SER A 23 30.00 16.05 31.94
C SER A 23 29.91 14.55 32.24
N GLY A 24 28.68 14.14 32.55
CA GLY A 24 28.28 12.76 32.75
C GLY A 24 26.76 12.66 32.68
N VAL A 25 26.14 13.41 31.77
CA VAL A 25 24.80 13.06 31.30
C VAL A 25 25.00 11.72 30.62
N ALA A 26 24.33 10.68 31.10
CA ALA A 26 24.23 9.41 30.40
C ALA A 26 23.83 9.72 28.94
N PRO A 27 24.33 8.97 27.93
CA PRO A 27 23.83 9.15 26.58
C PRO A 27 22.33 8.88 26.65
N GLU A 28 21.55 9.94 26.50
CA GLU A 28 20.13 9.82 26.27
C GLU A 28 19.99 8.85 25.11
N ALA A 29 19.17 7.83 25.32
CA ALA A 29 18.82 6.90 24.26
C ALA A 29 18.41 7.76 23.06
N ASP A 30 19.18 7.66 21.99
CA ASP A 30 18.84 8.13 20.67
C ASP A 30 17.62 7.33 20.22
N PHE A 31 16.46 7.70 20.76
CA PHE A 31 15.16 7.35 20.23
C PHE A 31 15.13 8.03 18.88
N GLY A 32 15.58 7.30 17.85
CA GLY A 32 15.64 7.77 16.47
C GLY A 32 14.35 8.51 16.16
N LEU A 33 14.47 9.83 16.04
CA LEU A 33 13.38 10.68 15.60
C LEU A 33 13.01 10.15 14.22
N GLU A 34 11.90 9.42 14.12
CA GLU A 34 11.34 9.07 12.84
C GLU A 34 11.18 10.38 12.08
N ASP A 35 11.86 10.50 10.94
CA ASP A 35 11.90 11.75 10.20
C ASP A 35 10.47 12.19 9.85
N GLU A 36 10.03 13.30 10.44
CA GLU A 36 8.69 13.84 10.24
C GLU A 36 8.47 14.23 8.76
N PRO A 37 7.27 14.02 8.20
CA PRO A 37 6.99 14.35 6.82
C PRO A 37 7.06 15.87 6.59
N VAL A 38 7.86 16.27 5.61
CA VAL A 38 7.98 17.66 5.15
C VAL A 38 6.91 17.94 4.10
N LEU A 39 6.05 18.93 4.37
CA LEU A 39 5.07 19.44 3.41
C LEU A 39 5.72 20.45 2.45
N THR A 40 5.52 20.23 1.14
CA THR A 40 5.81 21.19 0.08
C THR A 40 4.51 21.58 -0.60
N VAL A 41 4.33 22.88 -0.90
CA VAL A 41 3.16 23.41 -1.60
C VAL A 41 3.61 24.12 -2.87
N THR A 42 3.03 23.78 -4.02
CA THR A 42 3.33 24.43 -5.31
C THR A 42 2.53 25.74 -5.45
N PRO A 43 2.92 26.64 -6.38
CA PRO A 43 2.14 27.86 -6.67
C PRO A 43 0.69 27.58 -7.09
N ASP A 44 0.45 26.42 -7.71
CA ASP A 44 -0.87 25.98 -8.17
C ASP A 44 -1.74 25.39 -7.04
N GLY A 45 -1.16 25.19 -5.85
CA GLY A 45 -1.86 24.74 -4.64
C GLY A 45 -1.73 23.25 -4.33
N ASP A 46 -1.00 22.50 -5.16
CA ASP A 46 -0.71 21.09 -4.92
C ASP A 46 0.17 20.92 -3.68
N LYS A 47 -0.10 19.86 -2.91
CA LYS A 47 0.60 19.55 -1.67
C LYS A 47 1.29 18.20 -1.77
N GLU A 48 2.53 18.13 -1.34
CA GLU A 48 3.31 16.89 -1.26
C GLU A 48 3.92 16.71 0.14
N TRP A 49 3.85 15.50 0.69
CA TRP A 49 4.49 15.12 1.95
C TRP A 49 5.62 14.13 1.71
N ARG A 50 6.82 14.46 2.21
CA ARG A 50 8.03 13.67 1.99
C ARG A 50 8.81 13.40 3.27
N VAL A 51 9.28 12.16 3.42
CA VAL A 51 10.24 11.74 4.45
C VAL A 51 11.51 11.31 3.75
N ASN A 52 12.66 11.89 4.10
CA ASN A 52 13.95 11.59 3.47
C ASN A 52 13.91 11.69 1.92
N GLY A 53 13.21 12.72 1.41
CA GLY A 53 13.03 12.97 -0.02
C GLY A 53 12.04 12.05 -0.74
N LYS A 54 11.51 11.01 -0.09
CA LYS A 54 10.53 10.08 -0.64
C LYS A 54 9.12 10.46 -0.22
N LEU A 55 8.14 10.33 -1.11
CA LEU A 55 6.73 10.52 -0.77
C LEU A 55 6.33 9.57 0.36
N HIS A 56 5.83 10.12 1.45
CA HIS A 56 5.47 9.35 2.63
C HIS A 56 4.47 10.15 3.47
N ARG A 57 3.34 9.53 3.81
CA ARG A 57 2.41 10.02 4.82
C ARG A 57 1.55 8.86 5.36
N THR A 58 1.33 8.80 6.67
CA THR A 58 0.55 7.73 7.34
C THR A 58 -0.89 8.14 7.67
N ASP A 59 -1.16 9.45 7.82
CA ASP A 59 -2.44 10.00 8.25
C ASP A 59 -3.29 10.61 7.12
N GLY A 60 -2.82 10.50 5.87
CA GLY A 60 -3.47 11.09 4.71
C GLY A 60 -2.73 10.83 3.41
N PRO A 61 -3.20 11.40 2.29
CA PRO A 61 -2.51 11.29 1.02
C PRO A 61 -1.16 12.03 1.07
N ALA A 62 -0.13 11.41 0.50
CA ALA A 62 1.17 12.02 0.33
C ALA A 62 1.21 13.02 -0.82
N ILE A 63 0.20 13.02 -1.70
CA ILE A 63 -0.03 14.05 -2.72
C ILE A 63 -1.52 14.43 -2.70
N GLU A 64 -1.82 15.72 -2.60
CA GLU A 64 -3.15 16.30 -2.85
C GLU A 64 -3.02 17.33 -3.96
N GLN A 65 -3.76 17.14 -5.06
CA GLN A 65 -3.78 18.08 -6.18
C GLN A 65 -5.03 18.97 -6.13
N ASP A 66 -4.95 20.12 -6.79
CA ASP A 66 -6.04 21.11 -6.86
C ASP A 66 -7.33 20.58 -7.53
N ASP A 67 -7.17 19.70 -8.52
CA ASP A 67 -8.26 19.02 -9.24
C ASP A 67 -9.05 18.02 -8.38
N GLY A 68 -8.56 17.72 -7.16
CA GLY A 68 -9.13 16.77 -6.21
C GLY A 68 -8.46 15.40 -6.20
N THR A 69 -7.48 15.17 -7.06
CA THR A 69 -6.68 13.94 -7.11
C THR A 69 -5.88 13.76 -5.82
N LYS A 70 -5.86 12.52 -5.30
CA LYS A 70 -5.18 12.15 -4.06
C LYS A 70 -4.39 10.85 -4.23
N LEU A 71 -3.13 10.86 -3.80
CA LEU A 71 -2.28 9.67 -3.84
C LEU A 71 -1.67 9.40 -2.47
N TRP A 72 -1.75 8.15 -2.04
CA TRP A 72 -1.17 7.66 -0.80
C TRP A 72 0.14 6.93 -1.09
N TYR A 73 1.16 7.31 -0.34
CA TYR A 73 2.49 6.71 -0.43
C TYR A 73 3.04 6.46 0.96
N GLN A 74 3.73 5.33 1.10
CA GLN A 74 4.58 5.03 2.24
C GLN A 74 5.97 4.64 1.73
N HIS A 75 6.98 5.34 2.24
CA HIS A 75 8.40 5.13 1.88
C HIS A 75 8.68 5.17 0.37
N GLY A 76 7.97 6.02 -0.36
CA GLY A 76 8.08 6.19 -1.81
C GLY A 76 7.35 5.14 -2.64
N LYS A 77 6.57 4.25 -2.02
CA LYS A 77 5.73 3.26 -2.72
C LYS A 77 4.26 3.61 -2.55
N CYS A 78 3.49 3.52 -3.63
CA CYS A 78 2.04 3.71 -3.57
C CYS A 78 1.45 2.62 -2.66
N HIS A 79 0.79 3.04 -1.58
CA HIS A 79 0.39 2.13 -0.51
C HIS A 79 -0.76 2.76 0.28
N ARG A 80 -1.82 1.98 0.54
CA ARG A 80 -2.83 2.29 1.55
C ARG A 80 -3.51 1.01 2.02
N ASP A 81 -3.50 0.75 3.33
CA ASP A 81 -4.16 -0.43 3.91
C ASP A 81 -5.70 -0.33 3.78
N ASP A 82 -6.25 0.85 4.10
CA ASP A 82 -7.69 1.07 4.15
C ASP A 82 -8.17 2.03 3.07
N GLY A 83 -8.49 1.48 1.90
CA GLY A 83 -9.06 2.21 0.77
C GLY A 83 -8.11 2.37 -0.42
N PRO A 84 -8.50 3.12 -1.45
CA PRO A 84 -7.69 3.28 -2.65
C PRO A 84 -6.43 4.09 -2.37
N ALA A 85 -5.30 3.62 -2.87
CA ALA A 85 -4.04 4.33 -2.78
C ALA A 85 -3.90 5.43 -3.85
N VAL A 86 -4.79 5.43 -4.85
CA VAL A 86 -4.97 6.52 -5.81
C VAL A 86 -6.45 6.78 -6.02
N GLU A 87 -6.86 8.03 -5.85
CA GLU A 87 -8.19 8.55 -6.17
C GLU A 87 -8.01 9.69 -7.17
N TRP A 88 -8.44 9.50 -8.42
CA TRP A 88 -8.37 10.53 -9.45
C TRP A 88 -9.60 11.43 -9.43
N ALA A 89 -9.45 12.66 -9.89
CA ALA A 89 -10.53 13.64 -10.01
C ALA A 89 -11.70 13.17 -10.91
N ASP A 90 -11.43 12.31 -11.89
CA ASP A 90 -12.45 11.73 -12.78
C ASP A 90 -13.28 10.61 -12.13
N GLY A 91 -12.91 10.17 -10.93
CA GLY A 91 -13.56 9.13 -10.16
C GLY A 91 -12.90 7.75 -10.26
N ASP A 92 -11.84 7.61 -11.06
CA ASP A 92 -11.05 6.37 -11.09
C ASP A 92 -10.36 6.13 -9.73
N LYS A 93 -10.33 4.87 -9.30
CA LYS A 93 -9.73 4.43 -8.04
C LYS A 93 -8.84 3.23 -8.24
N TYR A 94 -7.68 3.25 -7.60
CA TYR A 94 -6.70 2.16 -7.67
C TYR A 94 -6.21 1.80 -6.27
N TRP A 95 -6.14 0.50 -5.99
CA TRP A 95 -5.67 -0.04 -4.72
C TRP A 95 -4.28 -0.61 -4.90
N TYR A 96 -3.37 -0.18 -4.03
CA TYR A 96 -1.99 -0.64 -3.99
C TYR A 96 -1.58 -0.93 -2.56
N ILE A 97 -0.92 -2.07 -2.37
CA ILE A 97 -0.18 -2.41 -1.15
C ILE A 97 1.28 -2.54 -1.54
N ASN A 98 2.15 -1.76 -0.90
CA ASN A 98 3.60 -1.80 -1.10
C ASN A 98 4.05 -1.63 -2.57
N GLY A 99 3.33 -0.82 -3.33
CA GLY A 99 3.60 -0.55 -4.75
C GLY A 99 3.02 -1.59 -5.70
N GLU A 100 2.41 -2.66 -5.20
CA GLU A 100 1.75 -3.68 -6.01
C GLU A 100 0.25 -3.49 -5.98
N ARG A 101 -0.38 -3.60 -7.16
CA ARG A 101 -1.83 -3.52 -7.25
C ARG A 101 -2.45 -4.73 -6.53
N HIS A 102 -3.26 -4.47 -5.53
CA HIS A 102 -3.74 -5.52 -4.64
C HIS A 102 -5.02 -5.06 -3.93
N ARG A 103 -6.02 -5.95 -3.84
CA ARG A 103 -7.16 -5.81 -2.95
C ARG A 103 -7.79 -7.18 -2.69
N ASP A 104 -8.05 -7.51 -1.42
CA ASP A 104 -8.69 -8.77 -1.05
C ASP A 104 -10.21 -8.75 -1.31
N ASP A 105 -10.90 -7.72 -0.84
CA ASP A 105 -12.38 -7.65 -0.84
C ASP A 105 -12.94 -6.77 -1.96
N GLY A 106 -12.48 -6.98 -3.20
CA GLY A 106 -13.05 -6.30 -4.37
C GLY A 106 -12.04 -5.99 -5.48
N PRO A 107 -12.44 -5.20 -6.48
CA PRO A 107 -11.55 -4.83 -7.57
C PRO A 107 -10.43 -3.91 -7.07
N ALA A 108 -9.21 -4.18 -7.50
CA ALA A 108 -8.06 -3.32 -7.24
C ALA A 108 -7.98 -2.14 -8.24
N VAL A 109 -8.85 -2.11 -9.24
CA VAL A 109 -9.10 -0.96 -10.12
C VAL A 109 -10.60 -0.80 -10.31
N GLU A 110 -11.11 0.40 -10.05
CA GLU A 110 -12.45 0.81 -10.41
C GLU A 110 -12.35 2.06 -11.28
N GLN A 111 -12.74 1.95 -12.55
CA GLN A 111 -12.75 3.10 -13.45
C GLN A 111 -14.13 3.76 -13.47
N ALA A 112 -14.17 5.07 -13.69
CA ALA A 112 -15.38 5.87 -13.79
C ALA A 112 -16.32 5.38 -14.91
N ASN A 113 -15.77 4.76 -15.96
CA ASN A 113 -16.56 4.16 -17.04
C ASN A 113 -17.29 2.85 -16.63
N GLY A 114 -17.06 2.34 -15.41
CA GLY A 114 -17.65 1.11 -14.88
C GLY A 114 -16.77 -0.13 -15.02
N THR A 115 -15.58 -0.01 -15.62
CA THR A 115 -14.61 -1.11 -15.74
C THR A 115 -14.01 -1.45 -14.37
N LYS A 116 -13.95 -2.75 -14.05
CA LYS A 116 -13.42 -3.28 -12.79
C LYS A 116 -12.38 -4.35 -13.05
N LEU A 117 -11.26 -4.28 -12.34
CA LEU A 117 -10.19 -5.27 -12.44
C LEU A 117 -9.76 -5.74 -11.05
N TRP A 118 -9.66 -7.04 -10.88
CA TRP A 118 -9.22 -7.69 -9.65
C TRP A 118 -7.76 -8.09 -9.76
N TYR A 119 -7.00 -7.74 -8.72
CA TYR A 119 -5.59 -8.06 -8.62
C TYR A 119 -5.24 -8.48 -7.20
N GLN A 120 -4.38 -9.49 -7.09
CA GLN A 120 -3.71 -9.88 -5.86
C GLN A 120 -2.21 -9.93 -6.13
N HIS A 121 -1.44 -9.21 -5.32
CA HIS A 121 0.04 -9.19 -5.39
C HIS A 121 0.54 -8.84 -6.79
N GLY A 122 -0.06 -7.82 -7.40
CA GLY A 122 0.28 -7.34 -8.74
C GLY A 122 -0.19 -8.23 -9.90
N ARG A 123 -0.85 -9.37 -9.65
CA ARG A 123 -1.33 -10.29 -10.68
C ARG A 123 -2.83 -10.23 -10.82
N CYS A 124 -3.34 -10.26 -12.05
CA CYS A 124 -4.76 -10.34 -12.29
C CYS A 124 -5.27 -11.69 -11.75
N HIS A 125 -6.21 -11.64 -10.82
CA HIS A 125 -6.63 -12.80 -10.05
C HIS A 125 -8.03 -12.56 -9.48
N ARG A 126 -8.90 -13.55 -9.61
CA ARG A 126 -10.14 -13.65 -8.82
C ARG A 126 -10.56 -15.12 -8.74
N ASP A 127 -10.78 -15.63 -7.53
CA ASP A 127 -11.26 -17.01 -7.34
C ASP A 127 -12.70 -17.19 -7.84
N ASP A 128 -13.57 -16.22 -7.53
CA ASP A 128 -15.00 -16.29 -7.80
C ASP A 128 -15.45 -15.21 -8.79
N GLY A 129 -15.50 -15.59 -10.06
CA GLY A 129 -15.97 -14.76 -11.17
C GLY A 129 -14.85 -14.16 -12.03
N PRO A 130 -15.18 -13.24 -12.95
CA PRO A 130 -14.20 -12.66 -13.85
C PRO A 130 -13.27 -11.69 -13.10
N ALA A 131 -11.97 -11.82 -13.35
CA ALA A 131 -10.97 -10.91 -12.82
C ALA A 131 -10.88 -9.59 -13.62
N ILE A 132 -11.50 -9.54 -14.80
CA ILE A 132 -11.68 -8.31 -15.59
C ILE A 132 -13.15 -8.23 -16.02
N GLU A 133 -13.80 -7.12 -15.68
CA GLU A 133 -15.13 -6.75 -16.16
C GLU A 133 -15.02 -5.39 -16.85
N ARG A 134 -15.09 -5.36 -18.18
CA ARG A 134 -14.99 -4.11 -18.94
C ARG A 134 -16.36 -3.48 -19.13
N ALA A 135 -16.39 -2.15 -19.21
CA ALA A 135 -17.60 -1.39 -19.54
C ALA A 135 -18.25 -1.82 -20.88
N SER A 136 -17.46 -2.37 -21.81
CA SER A 136 -17.97 -2.94 -23.07
C SER A 136 -18.82 -4.21 -22.89
N GLY A 137 -18.85 -4.79 -21.69
CA GLY A 137 -19.47 -6.08 -21.41
C GLY A 137 -18.52 -7.28 -21.55
N THR A 138 -17.26 -7.04 -21.92
CA THR A 138 -16.24 -8.11 -21.98
C THR A 138 -15.87 -8.56 -20.57
N LYS A 139 -15.80 -9.88 -20.37
CA LYS A 139 -15.41 -10.54 -19.12
C LYS A 139 -14.25 -11.48 -19.35
N GLU A 140 -13.28 -11.46 -18.45
CA GLU A 140 -12.12 -12.36 -18.50
C GLU A 140 -11.87 -12.96 -17.12
N TRP A 141 -11.64 -14.27 -17.07
CA TRP A 141 -11.36 -15.03 -15.86
C TRP A 141 -9.87 -15.31 -15.79
N TRP A 142 -9.24 -14.79 -14.73
CA TRP A 142 -7.80 -14.93 -14.50
C TRP A 142 -7.55 -15.48 -13.11
N LEU A 143 -6.62 -16.43 -13.01
CA LEU A 143 -6.12 -16.96 -11.76
C LEU A 143 -4.59 -16.82 -11.76
N ASN A 144 -4.05 -16.13 -10.76
CA ASN A 144 -2.61 -15.93 -10.60
C ASN A 144 -1.88 -15.37 -11.84
N GLY A 145 -2.55 -14.51 -12.61
CA GLY A 145 -1.98 -13.90 -13.81
C GLY A 145 -2.09 -14.76 -15.07
N GLU A 146 -2.82 -15.87 -15.04
CA GLU A 146 -3.09 -16.71 -16.20
C GLU A 146 -4.61 -16.78 -16.48
N LEU A 147 -5.01 -16.74 -17.76
CA LEU A 147 -6.39 -17.02 -18.15
C LEU A 147 -6.77 -18.43 -17.72
N HIS A 148 -7.85 -18.56 -16.96
CA HIS A 148 -8.26 -19.82 -16.36
C HIS A 148 -9.75 -19.85 -16.07
N ARG A 149 -10.43 -20.87 -16.57
CA ARG A 149 -11.79 -21.25 -16.15
C ARG A 149 -12.10 -22.69 -16.55
N THR A 150 -12.59 -23.51 -15.62
CA THR A 150 -12.89 -24.94 -15.86
C THR A 150 -14.33 -25.24 -16.24
N ASP A 151 -15.26 -24.34 -15.95
CA ASP A 151 -16.71 -24.54 -16.12
C ASP A 151 -17.33 -23.70 -17.25
N GLY A 152 -16.51 -22.97 -18.00
CA GLY A 152 -16.95 -22.03 -19.03
C GLY A 152 -15.79 -21.38 -19.76
N PRO A 153 -16.06 -20.43 -20.67
CA PRO A 153 -15.02 -19.69 -21.35
C PRO A 153 -14.30 -18.73 -20.39
N ALA A 154 -12.98 -18.70 -20.46
CA ALA A 154 -12.18 -17.75 -19.70
C ALA A 154 -12.17 -16.34 -20.33
N VAL A 155 -12.63 -16.20 -21.57
CA VAL A 155 -12.87 -14.91 -22.22
C VAL A 155 -14.28 -14.92 -22.83
N GLU A 156 -15.10 -13.95 -22.47
CA GLU A 156 -16.41 -13.69 -23.05
C GLU A 156 -16.47 -12.25 -23.54
N ARG A 157 -16.66 -12.04 -24.84
CA ARG A 157 -16.82 -10.70 -25.43
C ARG A 157 -18.28 -10.42 -25.72
N ALA A 158 -18.61 -9.14 -25.83
CA ALA A 158 -19.98 -8.68 -26.06
C ALA A 158 -20.51 -9.02 -27.46
N ASP A 159 -19.63 -9.26 -28.43
CA ASP A 159 -19.97 -9.73 -29.78
C ASP A 159 -20.34 -11.22 -29.83
N GLY A 160 -20.22 -11.94 -28.71
CA GLY A 160 -20.49 -13.38 -28.61
C GLY A 160 -19.25 -14.27 -28.75
N TYR A 161 -18.08 -13.69 -29.03
CA TYR A 161 -16.82 -14.42 -29.10
C TYR A 161 -16.42 -15.00 -27.74
N LYS A 162 -15.96 -16.25 -27.73
CA LYS A 162 -15.57 -16.97 -26.51
C LYS A 162 -14.28 -17.74 -26.69
N GLU A 163 -13.46 -17.77 -25.63
CA GLU A 163 -12.27 -18.62 -25.55
C GLU A 163 -12.25 -19.39 -24.23
N TRP A 164 -11.86 -20.66 -24.30
CA TRP A 164 -11.69 -21.52 -23.14
C TRP A 164 -10.21 -21.70 -22.85
N TRP A 165 -9.80 -21.28 -21.67
CA TRP A 165 -8.41 -21.36 -21.21
C TRP A 165 -8.36 -22.06 -19.85
N VAL A 166 -7.36 -22.91 -19.64
CA VAL A 166 -7.07 -23.53 -18.35
C VAL A 166 -5.57 -23.43 -18.11
N ASN A 167 -5.18 -22.77 -17.01
CA ASN A 167 -3.77 -22.55 -16.64
C ASN A 167 -2.96 -21.93 -17.80
N GLY A 168 -3.51 -20.87 -18.40
CA GLY A 168 -2.86 -20.15 -19.50
C GLY A 168 -2.80 -20.90 -20.83
N LYS A 169 -3.43 -22.07 -20.95
CA LYS A 169 -3.46 -22.87 -22.20
C LYS A 169 -4.82 -22.78 -22.87
N LEU A 170 -4.84 -22.42 -24.16
CA LEU A 170 -6.04 -22.35 -24.97
C LEU A 170 -6.54 -23.76 -25.32
N HIS A 171 -7.81 -24.01 -25.10
CA HIS A 171 -8.47 -25.29 -25.38
C HIS A 171 -9.50 -25.21 -26.50
N ARG A 172 -10.24 -24.10 -26.60
CA ARG A 172 -11.32 -23.92 -27.57
C ARG A 172 -11.53 -22.45 -27.85
N VAL A 173 -11.98 -22.14 -29.07
CA VAL A 173 -12.50 -20.83 -29.48
C VAL A 173 -13.88 -21.04 -30.10
N GLU A 174 -14.80 -20.11 -29.88
CA GLU A 174 -16.09 -20.00 -30.55
C GLU A 174 -16.19 -18.60 -31.13
N ASP A 175 -16.20 -18.54 -32.46
CA ASP A 175 -16.29 -17.30 -33.22
C ASP A 175 -17.67 -17.18 -33.85
N PRO A 176 -18.51 -16.21 -33.43
CA PRO A 176 -19.85 -16.04 -33.95
C PRO A 176 -19.89 -15.69 -35.45
N ALA A 177 -18.77 -15.26 -36.04
CA ALA A 177 -18.68 -15.00 -37.49
C ALA A 177 -18.61 -16.28 -38.34
N HIS A 178 -18.41 -17.45 -37.73
CA HIS A 178 -18.23 -18.73 -38.42
C HIS A 178 -19.35 -19.76 -38.13
N LEU A 179 -20.52 -19.30 -37.66
CA LEU A 179 -21.73 -20.09 -37.43
C LEU A 179 -22.77 -19.95 -38.55
#